data_AF-A0A7X5X9V7-F1
#
_entry.id   AF-A0A7X5X9V7-F1
#
_cell.length_a   1.000
_cell.length_b   1.000
_cell.length_c   1.000
_cell.angle_alpha   90.00
_cell.angle_beta   90.00
_cell.angle_gamma   90.00
#
_symmetry.space_group_name_H-M   'P 1'
#
loop_
_entity.id
_entity.type
_entity.pdbx_description
1 polymer ?
#
loop_
_entity_poly.entity_id
_entity_poly.type
_entity_poly.pdbx_seq_one_letter_code
_entity_poly.pdbx_strand_id
1 'polypeptide(L)'
;MGPSGRAQDVLHPSEMVKPDWCHRAAFHRLRLGAEHPDRQKPNFTRENVFAEGHRTHDKWQQWLVEMNRLAGDWHCLNCDETFWWDERPEQCHACAANRRCLEYAEVPLNAHPLRIGGKADGYAPRENALIEIKTLGLGSLRFERPEFLARYEVETEEFGKLPDLTRLWRDFRRPLSSAVRQTQLYMYLAKHFEDLEVDRCIFFYDFKNTQETKSFTVAYSESFSEPLIEAAEIITDCVLADVAPLCNVNGRVGCASCLEFK
;
A
#
# COMPACT_ATOMS: atom_id res chain seq x y z
N MET A 1 2.89 6.14 -17.09
CA MET A 1 3.07 5.12 -16.04
C MET A 1 4.54 4.76 -15.93
N GLY A 2 5.11 4.65 -14.73
CA GLY A 2 6.50 4.22 -14.53
C GLY A 2 6.68 2.69 -14.57
N PRO A 3 7.93 2.17 -14.54
CA PRO A 3 8.27 0.75 -14.67
C PRO A 3 7.72 -0.18 -13.57
N SER A 4 6.94 0.33 -12.61
CA SER A 4 6.23 -0.43 -11.57
C SER A 4 4.71 -0.29 -11.63
N GLY A 5 4.15 0.30 -12.70
CA GLY A 5 2.73 0.66 -12.79
C GLY A 5 2.33 1.85 -11.90
N ARG A 6 3.26 2.38 -11.08
CA ARG A 6 2.99 3.51 -10.17
C ARG A 6 3.13 4.84 -10.89
N ALA A 7 2.11 5.69 -10.79
CA ALA A 7 2.16 7.11 -11.15
C ALA A 7 3.34 7.79 -10.43
N GLN A 8 4.25 8.47 -11.14
CA GLN A 8 5.44 9.10 -10.51
C GLN A 8 5.21 10.58 -10.16
N ASP A 9 4.10 11.11 -10.64
CA ASP A 9 3.57 12.46 -10.51
C ASP A 9 2.65 12.63 -9.30
N VAL A 10 2.63 11.64 -8.39
CA VAL A 10 1.84 11.66 -7.16
C VAL A 10 2.67 11.28 -5.92
N LEU A 11 2.21 11.73 -4.76
CA LEU A 11 2.62 11.28 -3.44
C LEU A 11 1.94 9.94 -3.16
N HIS A 12 2.76 8.89 -2.97
CA HIS A 12 2.27 7.56 -2.64
C HIS A 12 2.08 7.40 -1.14
N PRO A 13 0.91 6.98 -0.64
CA PRO A 13 0.69 6.73 0.79
C PRO A 13 1.72 5.79 1.44
N SER A 14 2.14 4.74 0.73
CA SER A 14 3.19 3.80 1.18
C SER A 14 4.58 4.44 1.39
N GLU A 15 4.82 5.62 0.80
CA GLU A 15 6.02 6.41 1.02
C GLU A 15 5.82 7.43 2.14
N MET A 16 4.67 8.12 2.14
CA MET A 16 4.35 9.19 3.09
C MET A 16 4.42 8.74 4.54
N VAL A 17 4.02 7.49 4.82
CA VAL A 17 3.97 6.94 6.18
C VAL A 17 5.32 6.46 6.73
N LYS A 18 6.39 6.61 5.94
CA LYS A 18 7.73 6.21 6.36
C LYS A 18 8.36 7.27 7.26
N PRO A 19 9.09 6.88 8.32
CA PRO A 19 9.76 7.85 9.20
C PRO A 19 10.80 8.74 8.50
N ASP A 20 11.36 8.27 7.39
CA ASP A 20 12.38 8.95 6.60
C ASP A 20 11.81 9.67 5.37
N TRP A 21 10.48 9.82 5.26
CA TRP A 21 9.85 10.53 4.16
C TRP A 21 10.34 11.98 4.08
N CYS A 22 11.09 12.30 3.03
CA CYS A 22 11.66 13.62 2.84
C CYS A 22 10.76 14.49 1.95
N HIS A 23 10.22 15.57 2.52
CA HIS A 23 9.31 16.49 1.80
C HIS A 23 10.01 17.19 0.64
N ARG A 24 11.29 17.54 0.79
CA ARG A 24 12.09 18.14 -0.28
C ARG A 24 12.36 17.17 -1.42
N ALA A 25 12.61 15.90 -1.12
CA ALA A 25 12.76 14.86 -2.15
C ALA A 25 11.43 14.64 -2.91
N ALA A 26 10.32 14.58 -2.18
CA ALA A 26 8.99 14.47 -2.77
C ALA A 26 8.65 15.66 -3.67
N PHE A 27 8.96 16.90 -3.24
CA PHE A 27 8.86 18.10 -4.07
C PHE A 27 9.63 17.96 -5.38
N HIS A 28 10.92 17.57 -5.34
CA HIS A 28 11.72 17.43 -6.55
C HIS A 28 11.16 16.35 -7.49
N ARG A 29 10.70 15.22 -6.95
CA ARG A 29 10.06 14.17 -7.75
C ARG A 29 8.79 14.69 -8.46
N LEU A 30 7.91 15.37 -7.73
CA LEU A 30 6.67 15.91 -8.30
C LEU A 30 6.94 17.00 -9.35
N ARG A 31 7.96 17.83 -9.12
CA ARG A 31 8.37 18.90 -10.04
C ARG A 31 8.99 18.35 -11.34
N LEU A 32 9.91 17.39 -11.23
CA LEU A 32 10.63 16.82 -12.38
C LEU A 32 9.81 15.78 -13.15
N GLY A 33 8.75 15.24 -12.53
CA GLY A 33 7.94 14.20 -13.13
C GLY A 33 8.70 12.87 -13.28
N ALA A 34 8.25 12.03 -14.21
CA ALA A 34 8.79 10.68 -14.45
C ALA A 34 10.23 10.65 -15.00
N GLU A 35 10.90 11.79 -15.15
CA GLU A 35 12.24 11.92 -15.78
C GLU A 35 13.42 11.61 -14.84
N HIS A 36 13.20 11.08 -13.64
CA HIS A 36 14.33 10.67 -12.78
C HIS A 36 14.90 9.29 -13.20
N PRO A 37 16.13 9.20 -13.73
CA PRO A 37 16.60 8.00 -14.43
C PRO A 37 17.06 6.82 -13.55
N ASP A 38 17.15 6.97 -12.23
CA ASP A 38 18.07 6.11 -11.46
C ASP A 38 17.44 5.28 -10.32
N ARG A 39 16.20 4.81 -10.49
CA ARG A 39 15.74 3.71 -9.61
C ARG A 39 16.38 2.41 -10.08
N GLN A 40 17.39 1.95 -9.32
CA GLN A 40 18.00 0.63 -9.49
C GLN A 40 16.92 -0.41 -9.81
N LYS A 41 17.12 -1.12 -10.93
CA LYS A 41 16.24 -2.23 -11.32
C LYS A 41 16.13 -3.19 -10.14
N PRO A 42 14.91 -3.62 -9.76
CA PRO A 42 14.76 -4.58 -8.68
C PRO A 42 15.61 -5.82 -9.00
N ASN A 43 16.35 -6.31 -8.01
CA ASN A 43 17.04 -7.59 -8.18
C ASN A 43 16.00 -8.72 -8.26
N PHE A 44 16.41 -9.86 -8.80
CA PHE A 44 15.52 -11.01 -8.99
C PHE A 44 14.84 -11.45 -7.67
N THR A 45 15.52 -11.34 -6.54
CA THR A 45 14.94 -11.61 -5.21
C THR A 45 13.73 -10.71 -4.93
N ARG A 46 13.85 -9.41 -5.22
CA ARG A 46 12.78 -8.43 -5.02
C ARG A 46 11.63 -8.65 -6.00
N GLU A 47 11.91 -9.00 -7.25
CA GLU A 47 10.89 -9.38 -8.23
C GLU A 47 10.08 -10.61 -7.76
N ASN A 48 10.75 -11.65 -7.26
CA ASN A 48 10.08 -12.82 -6.69
C ASN A 48 9.21 -12.48 -5.47
N VAL A 49 9.69 -11.59 -4.60
CA VAL A 49 8.90 -11.13 -3.45
C VAL A 49 7.64 -10.42 -3.90
N PHE A 50 7.71 -9.59 -4.95
CA PHE A 50 6.53 -8.91 -5.49
C PHE A 50 5.59 -9.88 -6.21
N ALA A 51 6.10 -10.79 -7.03
CA ALA A 51 5.29 -11.79 -7.72
C ALA A 51 4.49 -12.67 -6.74
N GLU A 52 5.13 -13.08 -5.64
CA GLU A 52 4.44 -13.86 -4.60
C GLU A 52 3.40 -13.03 -3.82
N GLY A 53 3.69 -11.74 -3.62
CA GLY A 53 2.72 -10.78 -3.09
C GLY A 53 1.48 -10.70 -4.00
N HIS A 54 1.67 -10.43 -5.29
CA HIS A 54 0.58 -10.30 -6.26
C HIS A 54 -0.30 -11.56 -6.31
N ARG A 55 0.28 -12.75 -6.38
CA ARG A 55 -0.49 -14.01 -6.34
C ARG A 55 -1.35 -14.14 -5.08
N THR A 56 -0.84 -13.66 -3.94
CA THR A 56 -1.61 -13.67 -2.69
C THR A 56 -2.77 -12.68 -2.73
N HIS A 57 -2.55 -11.48 -3.31
CA HIS A 57 -3.60 -10.49 -3.50
C HIS A 57 -4.69 -11.03 -4.43
N ASP A 58 -4.30 -11.54 -5.61
CA ASP A 58 -5.21 -12.12 -6.61
C ASP A 58 -6.09 -13.21 -5.99
N LYS A 59 -5.50 -14.11 -5.20
CA LYS A 59 -6.22 -15.19 -4.49
C LYS A 59 -7.29 -14.63 -3.55
N TRP A 60 -6.93 -13.69 -2.69
CA TRP A 60 -7.86 -13.13 -1.70
C TRP A 60 -8.93 -12.27 -2.36
N GLN A 61 -8.55 -11.44 -3.32
CA GLN A 61 -9.49 -10.63 -4.11
C GLN A 61 -10.48 -11.53 -4.84
N GLN A 62 -10.03 -12.62 -5.48
CA GLN A 62 -10.91 -13.59 -6.12
C GLN A 62 -11.92 -14.20 -5.12
N TRP A 63 -11.47 -14.65 -3.95
CA TRP A 63 -12.38 -15.21 -2.94
C TRP A 63 -13.40 -14.19 -2.44
N LEU A 64 -12.99 -12.94 -2.16
CA LEU A 64 -13.88 -11.88 -1.70
C LEU A 64 -14.91 -11.50 -2.77
N VAL A 65 -14.47 -11.46 -4.02
CA VAL A 65 -15.29 -11.25 -5.21
C VAL A 65 -16.32 -12.39 -5.38
N GLU A 66 -15.93 -13.65 -5.22
CA GLU A 66 -16.83 -14.81 -5.29
C GLU A 66 -17.87 -14.82 -4.16
N MET A 67 -17.54 -14.22 -3.02
CA MET A 67 -18.46 -14.05 -1.88
C MET A 67 -19.35 -12.80 -1.99
N ASN A 68 -19.25 -12.01 -3.08
CA ASN A 68 -19.91 -10.71 -3.24
C ASN A 68 -19.65 -9.77 -2.04
N ARG A 69 -18.37 -9.66 -1.65
CA ARG A 69 -17.89 -8.82 -0.54
C ARG A 69 -16.95 -7.70 -0.99
N LEU A 70 -16.73 -7.54 -2.29
CA LEU A 70 -15.74 -6.61 -2.84
C LEU A 70 -16.36 -5.69 -3.89
N ALA A 71 -16.26 -4.39 -3.63
CA ALA A 71 -16.50 -3.30 -4.56
C ALA A 71 -15.16 -2.69 -5.01
N GLY A 72 -15.16 -2.05 -6.17
CA GLY A 72 -13.97 -1.36 -6.68
C GLY A 72 -14.02 -1.21 -8.20
N ASP A 73 -12.86 -0.85 -8.76
CA ASP A 73 -12.69 -0.81 -10.20
C ASP A 73 -12.61 -2.22 -10.78
N TRP A 74 -13.12 -2.35 -12.00
CA TRP A 74 -13.04 -3.53 -12.84
C TRP A 74 -12.44 -3.15 -14.17
N HIS A 75 -11.42 -3.88 -14.59
CA HIS A 75 -10.75 -3.70 -15.87
C HIS A 75 -11.22 -4.75 -16.88
N CYS A 76 -11.66 -4.31 -18.05
CA CYS A 76 -12.08 -5.21 -19.13
C CYS A 76 -10.94 -5.51 -20.10
N LEU A 77 -10.46 -6.75 -20.11
CA LEU A 77 -9.41 -7.23 -21.03
C LEU A 77 -9.80 -7.20 -22.52
N ASN A 78 -11.08 -7.03 -22.83
CA ASN A 78 -11.57 -7.00 -24.22
C ASN A 78 -11.59 -5.59 -24.83
N CYS A 79 -11.96 -4.57 -24.04
CA CYS A 79 -12.09 -3.20 -24.54
C CYS A 79 -11.25 -2.17 -23.77
N ASP A 80 -10.41 -2.62 -22.83
CA ASP A 80 -9.50 -1.81 -22.00
C ASP A 80 -10.18 -0.83 -21.03
N GLU A 81 -11.53 -0.84 -20.97
CA GLU A 81 -12.31 0.04 -20.09
C GLU A 81 -12.13 -0.33 -18.62
N THR A 82 -12.00 0.69 -17.76
CA THR A 82 -12.01 0.53 -16.31
C THR A 82 -13.25 1.21 -15.73
N PHE A 83 -14.02 0.51 -14.90
CA PHE A 83 -15.26 1.03 -14.34
C PHE A 83 -15.53 0.53 -12.92
N TRP A 84 -16.18 1.37 -12.11
CA TRP A 84 -16.58 1.01 -10.75
C TRP A 84 -17.79 0.07 -10.73
N TRP A 85 -17.79 -0.90 -9.82
CA TRP A 85 -18.98 -1.71 -9.49
C TRP A 85 -18.98 -2.11 -8.00
N ASP A 86 -20.15 -2.14 -7.38
CA ASP A 86 -20.30 -2.45 -5.94
C ASP A 86 -20.21 -3.95 -5.62
N GLU A 87 -20.36 -4.77 -6.64
CA GLU A 87 -20.26 -6.23 -6.56
C GLU A 87 -19.49 -6.78 -7.77
N ARG A 88 -19.51 -8.10 -7.95
CA ARG A 88 -18.88 -8.74 -9.09
C ARG A 88 -19.74 -8.58 -10.36
N PRO A 89 -19.31 -7.84 -11.40
CA PRO A 89 -20.07 -7.72 -12.64
C PRO A 89 -20.09 -9.05 -13.42
N GLU A 90 -21.20 -9.30 -14.11
CA GLU A 90 -21.37 -10.46 -15.01
C GLU A 90 -20.93 -10.18 -16.45
N GLN A 91 -20.88 -8.90 -16.83
CA GLN A 91 -20.42 -8.46 -18.15
C GLN A 91 -19.83 -7.04 -18.08
N CYS A 92 -18.95 -6.71 -19.02
CA CYS A 92 -18.47 -5.35 -19.18
C CYS A 92 -19.63 -4.42 -19.51
N HIS A 93 -19.76 -3.30 -18.81
CA HIS A 93 -20.81 -2.32 -19.08
C HIS A 93 -20.65 -1.62 -20.45
N ALA A 94 -19.43 -1.50 -20.98
CA ALA A 94 -19.14 -0.80 -22.21
C ALA A 94 -19.24 -1.68 -23.47
N CYS A 95 -18.67 -2.90 -23.43
CA CYS A 95 -18.62 -3.79 -24.60
C CYS A 95 -19.42 -5.10 -24.45
N ALA A 96 -20.12 -5.30 -23.33
CA ALA A 96 -20.85 -6.52 -23.00
C ALA A 96 -20.02 -7.82 -23.03
N ALA A 97 -18.68 -7.73 -23.01
CA ALA A 97 -17.82 -8.89 -22.88
C ALA A 97 -18.14 -9.67 -21.60
N ASN A 98 -18.06 -10.99 -21.69
CA ASN A 98 -18.39 -11.90 -20.59
C ASN A 98 -17.48 -11.64 -19.36
N ARG A 99 -17.98 -11.96 -18.17
CA ARG A 99 -17.27 -11.90 -16.87
C ARG A 99 -15.83 -12.44 -16.90
N ARG A 100 -15.51 -13.44 -17.74
CA ARG A 100 -14.16 -14.00 -17.87
C ARG A 100 -13.13 -12.99 -18.42
N CYS A 101 -13.60 -11.90 -19.03
CA CYS A 101 -12.79 -10.80 -19.53
C CYS A 101 -12.69 -9.64 -18.53
N LEU A 102 -13.17 -9.82 -17.29
CA LEU A 102 -13.16 -8.78 -16.26
C LEU A 102 -12.19 -9.17 -15.15
N GLU A 103 -11.24 -8.29 -14.90
CA GLU A 103 -10.28 -8.40 -13.80
C GLU A 103 -10.59 -7.32 -12.76
N TYR A 104 -10.49 -7.67 -11.48
CA TYR A 104 -10.63 -6.69 -10.41
C TYR A 104 -9.40 -5.77 -10.41
N ALA A 105 -9.63 -4.46 -10.39
CA ALA A 105 -8.60 -3.43 -10.58
C ALA A 105 -8.38 -2.55 -9.34
N GLU A 106 -8.76 -3.08 -8.16
CA GLU A 106 -8.60 -2.46 -6.84
C GLU A 106 -9.44 -1.19 -6.65
N VAL A 107 -9.28 -0.53 -5.51
CA VAL A 107 -10.01 0.70 -5.19
C VAL A 107 -9.06 1.89 -5.40
N PRO A 108 -9.29 2.73 -6.42
CA PRO A 108 -8.50 3.95 -6.59
C PRO A 108 -8.76 4.90 -5.42
N LEU A 109 -7.71 5.51 -4.88
CA LEU A 109 -7.77 6.50 -3.82
C LEU A 109 -6.91 7.69 -4.19
N ASN A 110 -7.54 8.79 -4.63
CA ASN A 110 -6.88 9.94 -5.20
C ASN A 110 -7.34 11.24 -4.55
N ALA A 111 -6.39 11.99 -4.00
CA ALA A 111 -6.60 13.40 -3.67
C ALA A 111 -5.85 14.24 -4.70
N HIS A 112 -6.48 14.48 -5.86
CA HIS A 112 -5.89 15.29 -6.94
C HIS A 112 -5.39 16.66 -6.48
N PRO A 113 -6.12 17.43 -5.63
CA PRO A 113 -5.64 18.73 -5.14
C PRO A 113 -4.33 18.64 -4.34
N LEU A 114 -4.08 17.50 -3.68
CA LEU A 114 -2.89 17.24 -2.86
C LEU A 114 -1.85 16.39 -3.59
N ARG A 115 -2.14 16.04 -4.86
CA ARG A 115 -1.36 15.09 -5.66
C ARG A 115 -1.10 13.78 -4.93
N ILE A 116 -2.02 13.31 -4.09
CA ILE A 116 -1.90 11.99 -3.44
C ILE A 116 -2.62 10.97 -4.31
N GLY A 117 -2.00 9.82 -4.54
CA GLY A 117 -2.59 8.74 -5.34
C GLY A 117 -2.14 7.37 -4.87
N GLY A 118 -3.08 6.43 -4.80
CA GLY A 118 -2.82 5.06 -4.41
C GLY A 118 -3.98 4.13 -4.76
N LYS A 119 -3.83 2.86 -4.39
CA LYS A 119 -4.87 1.85 -4.50
C LYS A 119 -4.95 1.06 -3.19
N ALA A 120 -6.16 0.84 -2.71
CA ALA A 120 -6.44 -0.11 -1.64
C ALA A 120 -6.80 -1.47 -2.23
N ASP A 121 -6.40 -2.55 -1.56
CA ASP A 121 -6.56 -3.91 -2.09
C ASP A 121 -8.02 -4.32 -2.27
N GLY A 122 -8.94 -3.66 -1.56
CA GLY A 122 -10.36 -3.65 -1.89
C GLY A 122 -11.23 -2.82 -0.94
N TYR A 123 -12.53 -2.74 -1.25
CA TYR A 123 -13.53 -2.09 -0.42
C TYR A 123 -14.72 -3.04 -0.21
N ALA A 124 -15.19 -3.13 1.02
CA ALA A 124 -16.28 -3.99 1.45
C ALA A 124 -17.43 -3.12 1.98
N PRO A 125 -18.39 -2.72 1.11
CA PRO A 125 -19.43 -1.74 1.47
C PRO A 125 -20.35 -2.23 2.60
N ARG A 126 -20.59 -3.53 2.72
CA ARG A 126 -21.48 -4.09 3.76
C ARG A 126 -20.85 -4.05 5.16
N GLU A 127 -19.53 -3.84 5.22
CA GLU A 127 -18.72 -3.80 6.44
C GLU A 127 -18.20 -2.39 6.74
N ASN A 128 -18.50 -1.41 5.86
CA ASN A 128 -17.91 -0.07 5.86
C ASN A 128 -16.38 -0.11 5.98
N ALA A 129 -15.75 -1.03 5.25
CA ALA A 129 -14.35 -1.38 5.48
C ALA A 129 -13.51 -1.37 4.21
N LEU A 130 -12.29 -0.82 4.29
CA LEU A 130 -11.25 -1.15 3.32
C LEU A 130 -10.64 -2.52 3.64
N ILE A 131 -10.16 -3.20 2.61
CA ILE A 131 -9.43 -4.46 2.70
C ILE A 131 -7.94 -4.19 2.44
N GLU A 132 -7.08 -4.76 3.29
CA GLU A 132 -5.63 -4.74 3.11
C GLU A 132 -5.10 -6.17 3.22
N ILE A 133 -4.44 -6.66 2.18
CA ILE A 133 -3.84 -7.99 2.12
C ILE A 133 -2.33 -7.85 2.31
N LYS A 134 -1.77 -8.69 3.17
CA LYS A 134 -0.33 -8.74 3.44
C LYS A 134 0.16 -10.17 3.49
N THR A 135 1.40 -10.35 3.02
CA THR A 135 2.15 -11.56 3.31
C THR A 135 3.18 -11.28 4.39
N LEU A 136 3.27 -12.16 5.38
CA LEU A 136 4.29 -12.09 6.42
C LEU A 136 5.34 -13.17 6.15
N GLY A 137 6.59 -12.75 6.07
CA GLY A 137 7.74 -13.66 6.06
C GLY A 137 8.79 -13.20 7.06
N LEU A 138 9.73 -14.09 7.37
CA LEU A 138 10.86 -13.76 8.23
C LEU A 138 11.67 -12.57 7.72
N GLY A 139 11.80 -12.43 6.40
CA GLY A 139 12.46 -11.27 5.76
C GLY A 139 11.80 -9.96 6.17
N SER A 140 10.49 -9.82 5.99
CA SER A 140 9.74 -8.61 6.38
C SER A 140 9.87 -8.32 7.88
N LEU A 141 9.78 -9.34 8.72
CA LEU A 141 9.91 -9.19 10.17
C LEU A 141 11.30 -8.71 10.61
N ARG A 142 12.38 -9.15 9.94
CA ARG A 142 13.74 -8.68 10.23
C ARG A 142 13.89 -7.17 10.04
N PHE A 143 13.17 -6.59 9.09
CA PHE A 143 13.24 -5.15 8.83
C PHE A 143 12.21 -4.35 9.64
N GLU A 144 10.98 -4.84 9.74
CA GLU A 144 9.88 -4.07 10.32
C GLU A 144 9.70 -4.29 11.83
N ARG A 145 10.15 -5.43 12.37
CA ARG A 145 9.97 -5.78 13.79
C ARG A 145 11.06 -6.74 14.30
N PRO A 146 12.36 -6.40 14.16
CA PRO A 146 13.48 -7.29 14.52
C PRO A 146 13.45 -7.74 15.98
N GLU A 147 13.07 -6.84 16.89
CA GLU A 147 12.96 -7.10 18.33
C GLU A 147 11.81 -8.05 18.68
N PHE A 148 10.81 -8.20 17.79
CA PHE A 148 9.79 -9.21 17.95
C PHE A 148 10.32 -10.57 17.48
N LEU A 149 10.97 -10.62 16.31
CA LEU A 149 11.54 -11.85 15.77
C LEU A 149 12.57 -12.48 16.73
N ALA A 150 13.44 -11.67 17.32
CA ALA A 150 14.48 -12.12 18.24
C ALA A 150 13.95 -12.86 19.48
N ARG A 151 12.71 -12.59 19.93
CA ARG A 151 12.10 -13.27 21.10
C ARG A 151 11.76 -14.73 20.85
N TYR A 152 11.71 -15.13 19.57
CA TYR A 152 11.34 -16.48 19.16
C TYR A 152 12.55 -17.26 18.65
N GLU A 153 13.76 -16.71 18.71
CA GLU A 153 14.97 -17.47 18.38
C GLU A 153 15.21 -18.54 19.45
N VAL A 154 15.27 -19.79 19.00
CA VAL A 154 15.65 -20.95 19.80
C VAL A 154 16.99 -21.47 19.29
N GLU A 155 17.88 -21.79 20.23
CA GLU A 155 19.16 -22.42 19.91
C GLU A 155 18.93 -23.91 19.64
N THR A 156 19.44 -24.37 18.50
CA THR A 156 19.40 -25.75 18.06
C THR A 156 20.83 -26.28 17.98
N GLU A 157 21.04 -27.52 18.43
CA GLU A 157 22.38 -28.14 18.47
C GLU A 157 22.98 -28.27 17.07
N GLU A 158 22.15 -28.39 16.04
CA GLU A 158 22.56 -28.72 14.67
C GLU A 158 22.56 -27.51 13.71
N PHE A 159 21.70 -26.51 13.93
CA PHE A 159 21.50 -25.39 12.99
C PHE A 159 21.72 -24.00 13.63
N GLY A 160 22.19 -23.95 14.87
CA GLY A 160 22.33 -22.69 15.61
C GLY A 160 20.97 -22.08 15.93
N LYS A 161 20.84 -20.75 15.83
CA LYS A 161 19.61 -20.04 16.18
C LYS A 161 18.59 -20.08 15.04
N LEU A 162 17.44 -20.69 15.30
CA LEU A 162 16.29 -20.70 14.39
C LEU A 162 15.05 -20.11 15.08
N PRO A 163 14.19 -19.35 14.37
CA PRO A 163 12.96 -18.86 14.97
C PRO A 163 11.90 -19.97 15.11
N ASP A 164 11.28 -20.08 16.28
CA ASP A 164 10.07 -20.88 16.53
C ASP A 164 8.88 -20.20 15.82
N LEU A 165 8.63 -20.65 14.58
CA LEU A 165 7.62 -20.08 13.68
C LEU A 165 6.20 -20.22 14.24
N THR A 166 5.91 -21.32 14.95
CA THR A 166 4.60 -21.59 15.51
C THR A 166 4.29 -20.60 16.64
N ARG A 167 5.22 -20.41 17.58
CA ARG A 167 5.04 -19.43 18.67
C ARG A 167 5.01 -18.00 18.13
N LEU A 168 5.90 -17.69 17.19
CA LEU A 168 5.96 -16.39 16.53
C LEU A 168 4.61 -16.06 15.89
N TRP A 169 4.08 -16.98 15.08
CA TRP A 169 2.80 -16.76 14.42
C TRP A 169 1.67 -16.64 15.41
N ARG A 170 1.55 -17.55 16.39
CA ARG A 170 0.54 -17.49 17.46
C ARG A 170 0.51 -16.11 18.14
N ASP A 171 1.68 -15.55 18.43
CA ASP A 171 1.81 -14.29 19.17
C ASP A 171 1.80 -13.04 18.28
N PHE A 172 1.77 -13.19 16.95
CA PHE A 172 1.45 -12.12 16.02
C PHE A 172 -0.02 -11.73 16.16
N ARG A 173 -0.32 -10.79 17.06
CA ARG A 173 -1.68 -10.41 17.46
C ARG A 173 -2.15 -9.04 16.96
N ARG A 174 -1.31 -8.34 16.21
CA ARG A 174 -1.60 -7.01 15.65
C ARG A 174 -0.88 -6.85 14.31
N PRO A 175 -1.46 -6.10 13.36
CA PRO A 175 -0.79 -5.74 12.12
C PRO A 175 0.53 -4.98 12.36
N LEU A 176 1.38 -4.92 11.34
CA LEU A 176 2.58 -4.09 11.37
C LEU A 176 2.18 -2.60 11.39
N SER A 177 2.92 -1.80 12.16
CA SER A 177 2.58 -0.39 12.39
C SER A 177 2.68 0.46 11.12
N SER A 178 3.61 0.14 10.23
CA SER A 178 3.74 0.68 8.87
C SER A 178 2.45 0.52 8.07
N ALA A 179 1.91 -0.71 8.03
CA ALA A 179 0.69 -1.05 7.33
C ALA A 179 -0.52 -0.36 7.98
N VAL A 180 -0.58 -0.29 9.31
CA VAL A 180 -1.63 0.49 10.00
C VAL A 180 -1.60 1.96 9.57
N ARG A 181 -0.43 2.62 9.61
CA ARG A 181 -0.33 4.03 9.20
C ARG A 181 -0.73 4.22 7.73
N GLN A 182 -0.31 3.31 6.84
CA GLN A 182 -0.70 3.34 5.43
C GLN A 182 -2.23 3.27 5.28
N THR A 183 -2.90 2.34 5.96
CA THR A 183 -4.35 2.20 5.84
C THR A 183 -5.11 3.32 6.51
N GLN A 184 -4.59 3.96 7.57
CA GLN A 184 -5.21 5.18 8.12
C GLN A 184 -5.26 6.30 7.07
N LEU A 185 -4.17 6.49 6.32
CA LEU A 185 -4.17 7.46 5.22
C LEU A 185 -5.11 7.03 4.08
N TYR A 186 -5.18 5.75 3.73
CA TYR A 186 -6.17 5.26 2.76
C TYR A 186 -7.62 5.50 3.20
N MET A 187 -7.95 5.24 4.47
CA MET A 187 -9.30 5.49 5.01
C MET A 187 -9.63 6.99 5.00
N TYR A 188 -8.65 7.87 5.25
CA TYR A 188 -8.81 9.31 5.08
C TYR A 188 -9.14 9.66 3.62
N LEU A 189 -8.36 9.17 2.66
CA LEU A 189 -8.59 9.43 1.24
C LEU A 189 -9.97 8.92 0.79
N ALA A 190 -10.34 7.70 1.18
CA ALA A 190 -11.62 7.09 0.87
C ALA A 190 -12.80 7.95 1.36
N LYS A 191 -12.72 8.42 2.61
CA LYS A 191 -13.80 9.20 3.24
C LYS A 191 -13.92 10.63 2.72
N HIS A 192 -12.78 11.29 2.45
CA HIS A 192 -12.75 12.72 2.16
C HIS A 192 -12.65 13.06 0.67
N PHE A 193 -12.22 12.12 -0.18
CA PHE A 193 -12.00 12.38 -1.61
C PHE A 193 -12.77 11.43 -2.54
N GLU A 194 -13.09 10.21 -2.11
CA GLU A 194 -13.78 9.21 -2.95
C GLU A 194 -15.24 8.95 -2.49
N ASP A 195 -15.72 9.68 -1.46
CA ASP A 195 -17.07 9.56 -0.88
C ASP A 195 -17.45 8.13 -0.45
N LEU A 196 -16.47 7.34 0.00
CA LEU A 196 -16.68 5.98 0.47
C LEU A 196 -17.00 5.97 1.98
N GLU A 197 -18.03 5.22 2.37
CA GLU A 197 -18.38 4.99 3.77
C GLU A 197 -17.38 4.01 4.42
N VAL A 198 -16.31 4.55 4.98
CA VAL A 198 -15.26 3.77 5.64
C VAL A 198 -15.12 4.18 7.12
N ASP A 199 -15.17 3.18 8.00
CA ASP A 199 -14.94 3.34 9.45
C ASP A 199 -13.82 2.43 9.98
N ARG A 200 -13.38 1.45 9.18
CA ARG A 200 -12.36 0.47 9.57
C ARG A 200 -11.61 -0.09 8.36
N CYS A 201 -10.52 -0.77 8.65
CA CYS A 201 -9.80 -1.59 7.69
C CYS A 201 -9.70 -3.02 8.21
N ILE A 202 -9.98 -3.99 7.35
CA ILE A 202 -9.82 -5.43 7.60
C ILE A 202 -8.52 -5.87 6.91
N PHE A 203 -7.58 -6.32 7.72
CA PHE A 203 -6.34 -6.91 7.26
C PHE A 203 -6.48 -8.42 7.10
N PHE A 204 -5.94 -8.97 6.02
CA PHE A 204 -5.63 -10.40 5.87
C PHE A 204 -4.12 -10.58 5.81
N TYR A 205 -3.55 -11.31 6.78
CA TYR A 205 -2.15 -11.68 6.80
C TYR A 205 -1.98 -13.17 6.51
N ASP A 206 -1.31 -13.50 5.41
CA ASP A 206 -0.87 -14.86 5.11
C ASP A 206 0.58 -15.06 5.54
N PHE A 207 0.81 -16.07 6.37
CA PHE A 207 2.14 -16.41 6.82
C PHE A 207 2.84 -17.34 5.83
N LYS A 208 3.89 -16.83 5.16
CA LYS A 208 4.58 -17.55 4.06
C LYS A 208 5.12 -18.92 4.48
N ASN A 209 5.45 -19.09 5.75
CA ASN A 209 6.13 -20.28 6.25
C ASN A 209 5.18 -21.46 6.53
N THR A 210 3.95 -21.20 6.97
CA THR A 210 2.99 -22.26 7.36
C THR A 210 1.69 -22.21 6.58
N GLN A 211 1.51 -21.20 5.70
CA GLN A 211 0.28 -20.91 4.95
C GLN A 211 -0.93 -20.60 5.84
N GLU A 212 -0.73 -20.36 7.13
CA GLU A 212 -1.78 -19.95 8.04
C GLU A 212 -2.15 -18.48 7.82
N THR A 213 -3.44 -18.16 8.01
CA THR A 213 -3.97 -16.80 7.86
C THR A 213 -4.41 -16.24 9.20
N LYS A 214 -4.22 -14.94 9.39
CA LYS A 214 -4.85 -14.15 10.46
C LYS A 214 -5.54 -12.94 9.88
N SER A 215 -6.69 -12.60 10.45
CA SER A 215 -7.34 -11.33 10.17
C SER A 215 -7.26 -10.39 11.37
N PHE A 216 -7.22 -9.09 11.07
CA PHE A 216 -7.26 -8.04 12.07
C PHE A 216 -8.20 -6.93 11.59
N THR A 217 -8.91 -6.31 12.50
CA THR A 217 -9.72 -5.13 12.20
C THR A 217 -9.16 -3.94 12.94
N VAL A 218 -8.94 -2.84 12.22
CA VAL A 218 -8.41 -1.59 12.77
C VAL A 218 -9.40 -0.48 12.46
N ALA A 219 -9.88 0.20 13.49
CA ALA A 219 -10.76 1.35 13.33
C ALA A 219 -10.01 2.55 12.73
N TYR A 220 -10.74 3.38 11.99
CA TYR A 220 -10.23 4.65 11.51
C TYR A 220 -10.00 5.63 12.67
N SER A 221 -8.89 6.37 12.57
CA SER A 221 -8.50 7.44 13.48
C SER A 221 -7.83 8.54 12.67
N GLU A 222 -8.57 9.62 12.42
CA GLU A 222 -8.17 10.74 11.58
C GLU A 222 -6.83 11.38 11.98
N SER A 223 -6.54 11.43 13.28
CA SER A 223 -5.30 11.99 13.85
C SER A 223 -4.00 11.36 13.33
N PHE A 224 -4.05 10.15 12.75
CA PHE A 224 -2.88 9.55 12.10
C PHE A 224 -2.57 10.18 10.74
N SER A 225 -3.58 10.70 10.07
CA SER A 225 -3.52 11.18 8.69
C SER A 225 -3.26 12.69 8.63
N GLU A 226 -3.77 13.48 9.60
CA GLU A 226 -3.66 14.95 9.60
C GLU A 226 -2.23 15.47 9.33
N PRO A 227 -1.17 15.01 10.03
CA PRO A 227 0.18 15.55 9.78
C PRO A 227 0.72 15.21 8.38
N LEU A 228 0.24 14.12 7.78
CA LEU A 228 0.64 13.69 6.43
C LEU A 228 -0.09 14.50 5.37
N ILE A 229 -1.35 14.88 5.64
CA ILE A 229 -2.14 15.75 4.77
C ILE A 229 -1.57 17.17 4.78
N GLU A 230 -1.29 17.73 5.96
CA GLU A 230 -0.61 19.04 6.10
C GLU A 230 0.73 19.06 5.36
N ALA A 231 1.52 17.99 5.48
CA ALA A 231 2.77 17.86 4.75
C ALA A 231 2.56 17.83 3.22
N ALA A 232 1.54 17.12 2.74
CA ALA A 232 1.20 17.06 1.32
C ALA A 232 0.73 18.41 0.77
N GLU A 233 -0.04 19.17 1.55
CA GLU A 233 -0.43 20.54 1.24
C GLU A 233 0.80 21.43 1.05
N ILE A 234 1.69 21.47 2.05
CA ILE A 234 2.94 22.25 1.99
C ILE A 234 3.78 21.88 0.76
N ILE A 235 3.94 20.58 0.49
CA ILE A 235 4.71 20.11 -0.67
C ILE A 235 4.05 20.57 -1.97
N THR A 236 2.72 20.47 -2.07
CA THR A 236 1.99 20.86 -3.27
C THR A 236 2.05 22.36 -3.51
N ASP A 237 1.89 23.18 -2.46
CA ASP A 237 2.06 24.63 -2.53
C ASP A 237 3.47 25.01 -2.99
N CYS A 238 4.49 24.34 -2.45
CA CYS A 238 5.87 24.49 -2.89
C CYS A 238 6.03 24.18 -4.38
N VAL A 239 5.44 23.07 -4.86
CA VAL A 239 5.46 22.69 -6.30
C VAL A 239 4.81 23.77 -7.16
N LEU A 240 3.67 24.31 -6.73
CA LEU A 240 2.96 25.39 -7.45
C LEU A 240 3.76 26.70 -7.47
N ALA A 241 4.45 27.03 -6.38
CA ALA A 241 5.29 28.22 -6.26
C ALA A 241 6.67 28.06 -6.93
N ASP A 242 7.03 26.85 -7.36
CA ASP A 242 8.37 26.46 -7.79
C ASP A 242 9.49 26.75 -6.75
N VAL A 243 9.15 26.68 -5.46
CA VAL A 243 10.08 26.93 -4.34
C VAL A 243 10.19 25.67 -3.49
N ALA A 244 11.39 25.09 -3.44
CA ALA A 244 11.63 23.87 -2.68
C ALA A 244 11.42 24.10 -1.16
N PRO A 245 10.73 23.18 -0.46
CA PRO A 245 10.64 23.25 1.00
C PRO A 245 11.99 22.90 1.65
N LEU A 246 12.15 23.23 2.93
CA LEU A 246 13.27 22.73 3.72
C LEU A 246 13.20 21.20 3.83
N CYS A 247 14.37 20.56 3.96
CA CYS A 247 14.40 19.13 4.26
C CYS A 247 13.95 18.92 5.70
N ASN A 248 12.82 18.23 5.90
CA ASN A 248 12.31 17.86 7.22
C ASN A 248 13.20 16.85 7.95
N VAL A 249 14.07 16.12 7.23
CA VAL A 249 14.98 15.11 7.82
C VAL A 249 16.30 15.72 8.31
N ASN A 250 16.87 16.70 7.59
CA ASN A 250 18.19 17.27 7.93
C ASN A 250 18.32 18.78 7.62
N GLY A 251 17.21 19.50 7.73
CA GLY A 251 17.13 20.96 7.61
C GLY A 251 17.70 21.53 6.31
N ARG A 252 18.58 22.54 6.43
CA ARG A 252 19.19 23.19 5.27
C ARG A 252 20.21 22.32 4.54
N VAL A 253 20.90 21.44 5.27
CA VAL A 253 21.95 20.56 4.72
C VAL A 253 21.34 19.58 3.70
N GLY A 254 20.19 19.01 4.05
CA GLY A 254 19.54 17.97 3.24
C GLY A 254 19.94 16.55 3.65
N CYS A 255 19.05 15.60 3.41
CA CYS A 255 19.31 14.17 3.55
C CYS A 255 19.66 13.52 2.20
N ALA A 256 20.16 12.29 2.24
CA ALA A 256 20.53 11.52 1.04
C ALA A 256 19.44 11.58 -0.05
N SER A 257 18.19 11.30 0.31
CA SER A 257 17.07 11.23 -0.63
C SER A 257 16.81 12.54 -1.40
N CYS A 258 17.08 13.70 -0.79
CA CYS A 258 16.86 15.00 -1.45
C CYS A 258 18.14 15.63 -2.01
N LEU A 259 19.29 15.01 -1.75
CA LEU A 259 20.57 15.40 -2.34
C LEU A 259 20.82 14.70 -3.68
N GLU A 260 20.12 13.59 -3.95
CA GLU A 260 20.10 12.91 -5.25
C GLU A 260 19.58 13.81 -6.38
N PHE A 261 18.82 14.85 -6.07
CA PHE A 261 18.22 15.80 -7.03
C PHE A 261 19.06 17.08 -7.26
N LYS A 262 20.28 17.15 -6.72
CA LYS A 262 21.19 18.30 -6.89
C LYS A 262 22.05 18.21 -8.14
#